data_AF-A0AAW9KA62-F1
#
_entry.id   AF-A0AAW9KA62-F1
#
_cell.length_a   1.000
_cell.length_b   1.000
_cell.length_c   1.000
_cell.angle_alpha   90.00
_cell.angle_beta   90.00
_cell.angle_gamma   90.00
#
_symmetry.space_group_name_H-M   'P 1'
#
loop_
_entity.id
_entity.type
_entity.pdbx_description
1 polymer ?
#
loop_
_entity_poly.entity_id
_entity_poly.type
_entity_poly.pdbx_seq_one_letter_code
_entity_poly.pdbx_strand_id
1 'polypeptide(L)' 'FAAFFRHMLDQGICLAPSKYEAWFLTTEHTLEDIDRTIEAAHESFRRMAQEA' A
#
# COMPACT_ATOMS: atom_id res chain seq x y z
N PHE A 1 0.31 11.38 0.45
CA PHE A 1 -0.66 10.32 0.14
C PHE A 1 -0.67 9.96 -1.34
N ALA A 2 -0.79 10.90 -2.29
CA ALA A 2 -0.81 10.56 -3.73
C ALA A 2 0.42 9.74 -4.19
N ALA A 3 1.62 10.09 -3.72
CA ALA A 3 2.85 9.31 -3.97
C ALA A 3 2.74 7.88 -3.41
N PHE A 4 2.39 7.75 -2.12
CA PHE A 4 2.13 6.46 -1.48
C PHE A 4 1.12 5.60 -2.24
N PHE A 5 -0.04 6.14 -2.60
CA PHE A 5 -1.07 5.43 -3.37
C PHE A 5 -0.49 4.89 -4.70
N ARG A 6 0.26 5.72 -5.44
CA ARG A 6 0.84 5.30 -6.71
C ARG A 6 1.90 4.21 -6.54
N HIS A 7 2.78 4.34 -5.55
CA HIS A 7 3.79 3.32 -5.27
C HIS A 7 3.16 1.99 -4.86
N MET A 8 2.14 2.01 -3.99
CA MET A 8 1.39 0.81 -3.61
C MET A 8 0.74 0.16 -4.83
N LEU A 9 0.14 0.96 -5.73
CA LEU A 9 -0.46 0.47 -6.96
C LEU A 9 0.57 -0.15 -7.92
N ASP A 10 1.75 0.47 -8.07
CA ASP A 10 2.86 -0.07 -8.88
C ASP A 10 3.36 -1.43 -8.35
N GLN A 11 3.19 -1.69 -7.05
CA GLN A 11 3.50 -2.95 -6.39
C GLN A 11 2.34 -3.96 -6.39
N GLY A 12 1.23 -3.63 -7.06
CA GLY A 12 0.05 -4.49 -7.17
C GLY A 12 -0.93 -4.40 -5.99
N ILE A 13 -0.76 -3.44 -5.07
CA ILE A 13 -1.68 -3.22 -3.95
C ILE A 13 -2.66 -2.08 -4.29
N CYS A 14 -3.90 -2.45 -4.58
CA CYS A 14 -4.96 -1.49 -4.89
C CYS A 14 -5.61 -0.96 -3.61
N LEU A 15 -5.41 0.32 -3.32
CA LEU A 15 -6.03 1.02 -2.19
C LEU A 15 -7.13 1.95 -2.67
N ALA A 16 -8.00 2.39 -1.76
CA ALA A 16 -8.91 3.48 -2.07
C ALA A 16 -8.12 4.78 -2.39
N PRO A 17 -8.43 5.51 -3.47
CA PRO A 17 -7.65 6.67 -3.93
C PRO A 17 -7.95 7.95 -3.12
N SER A 18 -8.11 7.82 -1.81
CA SER A 18 -8.40 8.93 -0.90
C SER A 18 -7.82 8.64 0.48
N LYS A 19 -7.24 9.67 1.11
CA LYS A 19 -6.72 9.61 2.48
C LYS A 19 -7.82 9.57 3.55
N TYR A 20 -9.08 9.73 3.14
CA TYR A 20 -10.25 9.77 4.03
C TYR A 20 -11.02 8.44 4.04
N GLU A 21 -10.55 7.44 3.30
CA GLU A 21 -11.17 6.13 3.18
C GLU A 21 -10.51 5.10 4.09
N ALA A 22 -11.27 4.05 4.44
CA ALA A 22 -10.77 2.89 5.16
C ALA A 22 -10.30 1.79 4.21
N TRP A 23 -9.51 0.84 4.73
CA TRP A 23 -9.12 -0.37 4.00
C TRP A 23 -9.91 -1.54 4.55
N PHE A 24 -10.44 -2.38 3.67
CA PHE A 24 -11.29 -3.50 4.04
C PHE A 24 -10.62 -4.82 3.66
N LEU A 25 -10.67 -5.77 4.58
CA LEU A 25 -10.26 -7.15 4.35
C LEU A 25 -11.46 -8.01 3.94
N THR A 26 -11.17 -9.14 3.31
CA THR A 26 -12.15 -10.21 3.03
C THR A 26 -11.68 -11.50 3.66
N THR A 27 -12.55 -12.52 3.70
CA THR A 27 -12.19 -13.87 4.19
C THR A 27 -11.17 -14.59 3.31
N GLU A 28 -10.97 -14.12 2.07
CA GLU A 28 -10.00 -14.68 1.14
C GLU A 28 -8.58 -14.12 1.36
N HIS A 29 -8.43 -13.01 2.09
CA HIS A 29 -7.10 -12.48 2.39
C HIS A 29 -6.37 -13.43 3.35
N THR A 30 -5.15 -13.80 2.97
CA THR A 30 -4.27 -14.64 3.77
C THR A 30 -3.28 -13.80 4.56
N LEU A 31 -2.57 -14.42 5.52
CA LEU A 31 -1.47 -13.75 6.22
C LEU A 31 -0.35 -13.33 5.26
N GLU A 32 -0.08 -14.13 4.22
CA GLU A 32 0.91 -13.81 3.20
C GLU A 32 0.53 -12.53 2.43
N ASP A 33 -0.76 -12.32 2.12
CA ASP A 33 -1.22 -11.07 1.49
C ASP A 33 -0.99 -9.86 2.39
N ILE A 34 -1.14 -10.03 3.72
CA ILE A 34 -0.86 -8.98 4.70
C ILE A 34 0.64 -8.67 4.75
N ASP A 35 1.49 -9.70 4.84
CA ASP A 35 2.95 -9.53 4.87
C ASP A 35 3.46 -8.82 3.61
N ARG A 36 2.98 -9.25 2.42
CA ARG A 36 3.28 -8.59 1.14
C ARG A 36 2.83 -7.14 1.11
N THR A 37 1.66 -6.84 1.68
CA THR A 37 1.13 -5.46 1.77
C THR A 37 1.98 -4.58 2.69
N ILE A 38 2.46 -5.13 3.81
CA ILE A 38 3.35 -4.44 4.75
C ILE A 38 4.71 -4.15 4.10
N GLU A 39 5.29 -5.12 3.40
CA GLU A 39 6.54 -4.95 2.66
C GLU A 39 6.41 -3.85 1.59
N ALA A 40 5.30 -3.83 0.85
CA ALA A 40 5.00 -2.79 -0.12
C ALA A 40 4.91 -1.41 0.53
N ALA A 41 4.23 -1.30 1.67
CA ALA A 41 4.16 -0.03 2.41
C ALA A 41 5.56 0.46 2.85
N HIS A 42 6.41 -0.44 3.35
CA HIS A 42 7.79 -0.10 3.71
C HIS A 42 8.62 0.37 2.51
N GLU A 43 8.52 -0.32 1.37
CA GLU A 43 9.15 0.10 0.11
C GLU A 43 8.68 1.49 -0.31
N SER A 44 7.37 1.72 -0.30
CA SER A 44 6.80 3.02 -0.64
C SER A 44 7.33 4.14 0.27
N PHE A 45 7.44 3.93 1.59
CA PHE A 45 7.99 4.94 2.48
C PHE A 45 9.46 5.22 2.20
N ARG A 46 10.25 4.19 1.85
CA ARG A 46 11.66 4.36 1.49
C ARG A 46 11.83 5.20 0.22
N ARG A 47 11.02 4.94 -0.81
CA ARG A 47 11.01 5.73 -2.06
C ARG A 47 10.65 7.18 -1.78
N MET A 48 9.58 7.42 -1.03
CA MET A 48 9.15 8.78 -0.66
C MET A 48 10.23 9.55 0.11
N ALA A 49 11.04 8.87 0.93
CA ALA A 49 12.15 9.50 1.66
C ALA A 49 13.34 9.85 0.75
N GLN A 50 13.50 9.18 -0.40
CA GLN A 50 14.55 9.47 -1.39
C GLN A 50 14.13 10.54 -2.42
N GLU A 51 12.82 10.74 -2.58
CA GLU A 51 12.24 11.75 -3.47
C GLU A 51 12.11 13.15 -2.83
N ALA A 52 12.35 13.26 -1.52
CA ALA A 52 12.23 14.49 -0.72
C ALA A 52 13.58 15.20 -0.55
#